data_AF-A0A7W1M9R4-F1
#
_entry.id   AF-A0A7W1M9R4-F1
#
_cell.length_a   1.000
_cell.length_b   1.000
_cell.length_c   1.000
_cell.angle_alpha   90.00
_cell.angle_beta   90.00
_cell.angle_gamma   90.00
#
_symmetry.space_group_name_H-M   'P 1'
#
loop_
_entity.id
_entity.type
_entity.pdbx_description
1 polymer ?
#
loop_
_entity_poly.entity_id
_entity_poly.type
_entity_poly.pdbx_seq_one_letter_code
_entity_poly.pdbx_strand_id
1 'polypeptide(L)'
;MMDKLEITSHQMRRARTRSLIQLGTLIEAAGLAETFGIVLGSDLQKDPLMKHPIAALFKGLLELDSMAKSGEIHMRSYAEQGLEAFGKLNRVKTQR
;
A
#
# COMPACT_ATOMS: atom_id res chain seq x y z
N MET A 1 -26.34 24.11 -5.72
CA MET A 1 -25.02 24.76 -5.69
C MET A 1 -24.03 23.76 -5.12
N MET A 2 -23.13 23.23 -5.94
CA MET A 2 -22.00 22.43 -5.45
C MET A 2 -20.89 23.42 -5.13
N ASP A 3 -20.57 23.57 -3.86
CA ASP A 3 -19.34 24.24 -3.44
C ASP A 3 -18.18 23.46 -4.05
N LYS A 4 -17.58 24.03 -5.10
CA LYS A 4 -16.23 23.68 -5.51
C LYS A 4 -15.33 24.10 -4.36
N LEU A 5 -15.06 23.18 -3.45
CA LEU A 5 -13.95 23.30 -2.51
C LEU A 5 -12.70 23.58 -3.35
N GLU A 6 -12.26 24.84 -3.37
CA GLU A 6 -10.94 25.19 -3.89
C GLU A 6 -9.91 24.52 -2.99
N ILE A 7 -9.56 23.28 -3.32
CA ILE A 7 -8.53 22.55 -2.62
C ILE A 7 -7.22 23.26 -2.94
N THR A 8 -6.69 23.96 -1.95
CA THR A 8 -5.39 24.63 -2.08
C THR A 8 -4.31 23.61 -2.41
N SER A 9 -3.26 24.03 -3.13
CA SER A 9 -2.09 23.18 -3.44
C SER A 9 -1.52 22.49 -2.20
N HIS A 10 -1.55 23.18 -1.05
CA HIS A 10 -1.12 22.63 0.24
C HIS A 10 -2.02 21.50 0.74
N GLN A 11 -3.35 21.65 0.65
CA GLN A 11 -4.31 20.60 1.02
C GLN A 11 -4.16 19.37 0.11
N MET A 12 -3.96 19.57 -1.20
CA MET A 12 -3.72 18.46 -2.14
C MET A 12 -2.44 17.69 -1.80
N ARG A 13 -1.33 18.39 -1.52
CA ARG A 13 -0.07 17.75 -1.12
C ARG A 13 -0.26 16.93 0.16
N ARG A 14 -0.93 17.50 1.16
CA ARG A 14 -1.19 16.81 2.44
C ARG A 14 -2.05 15.56 2.23
N ALA A 15 -3.11 15.65 1.44
CA ALA A 15 -3.96 14.50 1.11
C ALA A 15 -3.16 13.40 0.40
N ARG A 16 -2.36 13.76 -0.61
CA ARG A 16 -1.50 12.82 -1.33
C ARG A 16 -0.51 12.12 -0.40
N THR A 17 0.18 12.86 0.48
CA THR A 17 1.10 12.26 1.45
C THR A 17 0.39 11.26 2.37
N ARG A 18 -0.82 11.61 2.85
CA ARG A 18 -1.61 10.67 3.67
C ARG A 18 -1.99 9.41 2.91
N SER A 19 -2.42 9.53 1.65
CA SER A 19 -2.74 8.37 0.81
C SER A 19 -1.51 7.47 0.60
N LEU A 20 -0.34 8.06 0.33
CA LEU A 20 0.91 7.29 0.18
C LEU A 20 1.29 6.56 1.47
N ILE A 21 1.15 7.21 2.63
CA ILE A 21 1.38 6.57 3.93
C ILE A 21 0.43 5.38 4.12
N GLN A 22 -0.87 5.58 3.86
CA GLN A 22 -1.86 4.51 4.00
C GLN A 22 -1.55 3.31 3.09
N LEU A 23 -1.16 3.55 1.83
CA LEU A 23 -0.74 2.48 0.92
C LEU A 23 0.52 1.76 1.42
N GLY A 24 1.51 2.50 1.94
CA GLY A 24 2.69 1.92 2.56
C GLY A 24 2.34 1.05 3.78
N THR A 25 1.40 1.49 4.61
CA THR A 25 0.90 0.69 5.74
C THR A 25 0.23 -0.61 5.28
N LEU A 26 -0.47 -0.61 4.12
CA LEU A 26 -1.05 -1.83 3.57
C LEU A 26 0.03 -2.83 3.10
N ILE A 27 1.10 -2.34 2.48
CA ILE A 27 2.25 -3.16 2.07
C ILE A 27 2.89 -3.83 3.29
N GLU A 28 3.09 -3.08 4.37
CA GLU A 28 3.61 -3.60 5.64
C GLU A 28 2.64 -4.61 6.27
N ALA A 29 1.35 -4.27 6.37
CA ALA A 29 0.33 -5.12 6.98
C ALA A 29 0.11 -6.44 6.22
N ALA A 30 0.33 -6.44 4.91
CA ALA A 30 0.29 -7.65 4.07
C ALA A 30 1.55 -8.52 4.19
N GLY A 31 2.53 -8.14 5.02
CA GLY A 31 3.78 -8.88 5.22
C GLY A 31 4.78 -8.76 4.06
N LEU A 32 4.53 -7.87 3.10
CA LEU A 32 5.36 -7.76 1.90
C LEU A 32 6.73 -7.14 2.21
N ALA A 33 6.80 -6.21 3.17
CA ALA A 33 8.09 -5.64 3.58
C ALA A 33 9.05 -6.75 4.06
N GLU A 34 8.58 -7.65 4.91
CA GLU A 34 9.36 -8.81 5.37
C GLU A 34 9.67 -9.78 4.25
N THR A 35 8.66 -10.17 3.46
CA THR A 35 8.80 -11.13 2.35
C THR A 35 9.87 -10.71 1.33
N PHE A 36 9.93 -9.42 1.02
CA PHE A 36 10.91 -8.87 0.07
C PHE A 36 12.22 -8.42 0.73
N GLY A 37 12.37 -8.56 2.05
CA GLY A 37 13.58 -8.16 2.78
C GLY A 37 13.79 -6.64 2.85
N ILE A 38 12.70 -5.87 2.89
CA ILE A 38 12.73 -4.40 2.99
C ILE A 38 12.81 -4.00 4.46
N VAL A 39 13.88 -3.26 4.79
CA VAL A 39 14.09 -2.74 6.14
C VAL A 39 13.38 -1.39 6.28
N LEU A 40 12.29 -1.37 7.04
CA LEU A 40 11.57 -0.13 7.36
C LEU A 40 12.44 0.79 8.23
N GLY A 41 12.35 2.11 8.00
CA GLY A 41 13.16 3.11 8.68
C GLY A 41 14.52 3.39 8.02
N SER A 42 14.94 2.57 7.05
CA SER A 42 16.07 2.90 6.16
C SER A 42 15.67 3.96 5.13
N ASP A 43 16.63 4.78 4.68
CA ASP A 43 16.43 5.64 3.52
C ASP A 43 16.51 4.77 2.26
N LEU A 44 15.36 4.24 1.85
CA LEU A 44 15.20 3.35 0.69
C LEU A 44 15.78 3.90 -0.62
N GLN A 45 15.97 5.21 -0.73
CA GLN A 45 16.57 5.83 -1.91
C GLN A 45 18.10 5.85 -1.86
N LYS A 46 18.67 5.94 -0.65
CA LYS A 46 20.12 6.05 -0.46
C LYS A 46 20.78 4.73 -0.09
N ASP A 47 20.04 3.81 0.50
CA ASP A 47 20.55 2.51 0.93
C ASP A 47 20.77 1.59 -0.29
N PRO A 48 22.02 1.26 -0.67
CA PRO A 48 22.30 0.41 -1.82
C PRO A 48 21.77 -1.01 -1.65
N LEU A 49 21.64 -1.50 -0.40
CA LEU A 49 21.12 -2.84 -0.10
C LEU A 49 19.63 -2.93 -0.38
N MET A 50 18.90 -1.81 -0.30
CA MET A 50 17.45 -1.76 -0.54
C MET A 50 17.08 -1.71 -2.02
N LYS A 51 18.04 -1.42 -2.91
CA LYS A 51 17.79 -1.31 -4.36
C LYS A 51 17.11 -2.55 -4.96
N HIS A 52 17.63 -3.74 -4.66
CA HIS A 52 17.09 -4.99 -5.20
C HIS A 52 15.76 -5.40 -4.54
N PRO A 53 15.63 -5.38 -3.19
CA PRO A 53 14.34 -5.55 -2.51
C PRO A 53 13.21 -4.69 -3.06
N ILE A 54 13.46 -3.39 -3.24
CA ILE A 54 12.45 -2.45 -3.76
C ILE A 54 12.08 -2.78 -5.21
N ALA A 55 13.08 -3.09 -6.05
CA ALA A 55 12.83 -3.46 -7.44
C ALA A 55 12.01 -4.77 -7.54
N ALA A 56 12.28 -5.74 -6.67
CA ALA A 56 11.52 -6.98 -6.61
C ALA A 56 10.07 -6.74 -6.18
N LEU A 57 9.85 -5.95 -5.12
CA LEU A 57 8.49 -5.55 -4.72
C LEU A 57 7.77 -4.84 -5.87
N PHE A 58 8.45 -3.92 -6.56
CA PHE A 58 7.87 -3.21 -7.69
C PHE A 58 7.45 -4.16 -8.82
N LYS A 59 8.26 -5.19 -9.14
CA LYS A 59 7.87 -6.19 -10.14
C LYS A 59 6.61 -6.95 -9.74
N GLY A 60 6.48 -7.34 -8.47
CA GLY A 60 5.27 -8.00 -7.96
C GLY A 60 4.03 -7.11 -8.06
N LEU A 61 4.17 -5.80 -7.80
CA LEU A 61 3.07 -4.84 -7.97
C LEU A 61 2.66 -4.68 -9.45
N LEU A 62 3.61 -4.76 -10.39
CA LEU A 62 3.30 -4.76 -11.83
C LEU A 62 2.53 -6.02 -12.24
N GLU A 63 2.83 -7.17 -11.64
CA GLU A 63 2.06 -8.40 -11.88
C GLU A 63 0.64 -8.27 -11.35
N LEU A 64 0.48 -7.73 -10.14
CA LEU A 64 -0.84 -7.46 -9.55
C LEU A 64 -1.67 -6.51 -10.44
N ASP A 65 -1.07 -5.44 -10.95
CA ASP A 65 -1.73 -4.52 -11.88
C ASP A 65 -2.11 -5.21 -13.20
N SER A 66 -1.24 -6.07 -13.73
CA SER A 66 -1.55 -6.89 -14.91
C SER A 66 -2.74 -7.82 -14.68
N MET A 67 -2.77 -8.53 -13.54
CA MET A 67 -3.88 -9.42 -13.16
C MET A 67 -5.19 -8.66 -12.95
N ALA A 68 -5.11 -7.42 -12.42
CA ALA A 68 -6.27 -6.56 -12.25
C ALA A 68 -6.87 -6.14 -13.60
N LYS A 69 -6.01 -5.81 -14.57
CA LYS A 69 -6.42 -5.38 -15.92
C LYS A 69 -6.89 -6.53 -16.81
N SER A 70 -6.35 -7.73 -16.63
CA SER A 70 -6.76 -8.92 -17.40
C SER A 70 -8.10 -9.50 -16.94
N GLY A 71 -8.64 -9.07 -15.80
CA GLY A 71 -9.87 -9.61 -15.22
C GLY A 71 -9.67 -10.88 -14.41
N GLU A 72 -8.42 -11.31 -14.19
CA GLU A 72 -8.09 -12.42 -13.29
C GLU A 72 -8.46 -12.10 -11.83
N ILE A 73 -8.44 -10.81 -11.47
CA ILE A 73 -8.89 -10.34 -10.16
C ILE A 73 -10.38 -10.01 -10.20
N HIS A 74 -11.17 -10.84 -9.51
CA HIS A 74 -12.57 -10.52 -9.24
C HIS A 74 -12.69 -9.48 -8.11
N MET A 75 -12.65 -8.20 -8.48
CA MET A 75 -12.55 -7.04 -7.57
C MET A 75 -13.50 -7.08 -6.37
N ARG A 76 -14.76 -7.49 -6.57
CA ARG A 76 -15.73 -7.58 -5.48
C ARG A 76 -15.32 -8.60 -4.41
N SER A 77 -14.86 -9.77 -4.85
CA SER A 77 -14.47 -10.84 -3.93
C SER A 77 -13.17 -10.47 -3.21
N TYR A 78 -12.22 -9.87 -3.91
CA TYR A 78 -10.97 -9.38 -3.30
C TYR A 78 -11.23 -8.30 -2.26
N ALA A 79 -12.18 -7.40 -2.50
CA ALA A 79 -12.55 -6.37 -1.53
C ALA A 79 -13.14 -6.98 -0.26
N GLU A 80 -14.05 -7.95 -0.39
CA GLU A 80 -14.67 -8.66 0.74
C GLU A 80 -13.63 -9.43 1.56
N GLN A 81 -12.80 -10.23 0.89
CA GLN A 81 -11.73 -11.00 1.54
C GLN A 81 -10.67 -10.10 2.17
N GLY A 82 -10.28 -9.03 1.49
CA GLY A 82 -9.31 -8.06 1.98
C GLY A 82 -9.80 -7.31 3.22
N LEU A 83 -11.08 -6.93 3.26
CA LEU A 83 -11.68 -6.29 4.43
C LEU A 83 -11.69 -7.24 5.64
N GLU A 84 -12.02 -8.52 5.41
CA GLU A 84 -11.99 -9.54 6.46
C GLU A 84 -10.57 -9.75 7.01
N ALA A 85 -9.58 -9.93 6.12
CA ALA A 85 -8.18 -10.12 6.49
C ALA A 85 -7.63 -8.91 7.27
N PHE A 86 -7.89 -7.69 6.79
CA PHE A 86 -7.45 -6.46 7.45
C PHE A 86 -8.13 -6.27 8.82
N GLY A 87 -9.41 -6.63 8.93
CA GLY A 87 -10.15 -6.64 10.18
C GLY A 87 -9.55 -7.58 11.23
N LYS A 88 -9.15 -8.79 10.82
CA LYS A 88 -8.47 -9.77 11.69
C LYS A 88 -7.14 -9.24 12.21
N LEU A 89 -6.31 -8.65 11.35
CA LEU A 89 -5.02 -8.05 11.73
C LEU A 89 -5.18 -6.97 12.81
N ASN A 90 -6.20 -6.11 12.70
CA ASN A 90 -6.43 -5.05 13.67
C ASN A 90 -6.91 -5.58 15.03
N ARG A 91 -7.73 -6.63 15.06
CA ARG A 91 -8.19 -7.25 16.33
C ARG A 91 -7.05 -7.88 17.12
N VAL A 92 -6.09 -8.51 16.44
CA VAL A 92 -4.90 -9.09 17.08
C VAL A 92 -4.02 -8.01 17.72
N LYS A 93 -3.93 -6.82 17.10
CA LYS A 93 -3.15 -5.69 17.63
C LYS A 93 -3.81 -5.03 18.85
N THR A 94 -5.14 -5.04 18.97
CA THR A 94 -5.85 -4.44 20.12
C THR A 94 -5.83 -5.34 21.38
N GLN A 95 -5.47 -6.61 21.25
CA GLN A 95 -5.40 -7.57 22.36
C GLN A 95 -3.97 -7.77 22.91
N ARG A 96 -2.98 -7.04 22.40
CA ARG A 96 -1.60 -6.97 22.91
C ARG A 96 -1.38 -5.64 23.60
#